data_AF-A0A1M6T2D3-F1
#
_entry.id   AF-A0A1M6T2D3-F1
#
_cell.length_a   1.000
_cell.length_b   1.000
_cell.length_c   1.000
_cell.angle_alpha   90.00
_cell.angle_beta   90.00
_cell.angle_gamma   90.00
#
_symmetry.space_group_name_H-M   'P 1'
#
loop_
_entity.id
_entity.type
_entity.pdbx_description
1 polymer ?
#
loop_
_entity_poly.entity_id
_entity_poly.type
_entity_poly.pdbx_seq_one_letter_code
_entity_poly.pdbx_strand_id
1 'polypeptide(L)' 'MILELAVVAQLAARCAPSVAIETLAAVMRTESGFKPFALGVNGPGGGAIFPETREAAVAL' A
#
# COMPACT_ATOMS: atom_id res chain seq x y z
N MET A 1 10.69 1.98 0.15
CA MET A 1 10.32 0.98 1.19
C MET A 1 9.22 0.06 0.68
N ILE A 2 9.32 -1.25 0.92
CA ILE A 2 8.32 -2.26 0.56
C ILE A 2 7.92 -3.00 1.84
N LEU A 3 6.62 -3.29 2.02
CA LEU A 3 6.15 -4.08 3.15
C LEU A 3 6.44 -5.56 2.96
N GLU A 4 6.99 -6.19 3.99
CA GLU A 4 7.17 -7.63 4.06
C GLU A 4 5.84 -8.36 4.25
N LEU A 5 5.72 -9.56 3.69
CA LEU A 5 4.48 -10.35 3.75
C LEU A 5 4.06 -10.69 5.19
N ALA A 6 5.03 -10.87 6.09
CA ALA A 6 4.75 -11.12 7.50
C ALA A 6 4.11 -9.90 8.20
N VAL A 7 4.46 -8.68 7.80
CA VAL A 7 3.83 -7.45 8.31
C VAL A 7 2.41 -7.33 7.76
N VAL A 8 2.23 -7.64 6.47
CA VAL A 8 0.90 -7.68 5.82
C VAL A 8 -0.02 -8.69 6.50
N ALA A 9 0.45 -9.91 6.78
CA ALA A 9 -0.33 -10.95 7.43
C ALA A 9 -0.78 -10.55 8.84
N GLN A 10 0.11 -9.92 9.62
CA GLN A 10 -0.24 -9.40 10.95
C GLN A 10 -1.31 -8.30 10.89
N LEU A 11 -1.18 -7.37 9.94
CA LEU A 11 -2.17 -6.31 9.75
C LEU A 11 -3.51 -6.87 9.28
N ALA A 12 -3.50 -7.80 8.32
CA ALA A 12 -4.69 -8.49 7.82
C ALA A 12 -5.43 -9.22 8.94
N ALA A 13 -4.72 -9.98 9.78
CA ALA A 13 -5.31 -10.69 10.91
C ALA A 13 -5.95 -9.73 11.94
N ARG A 14 -5.41 -8.52 12.10
CA ARG A 14 -5.94 -7.53 13.06
C ARG A 14 -7.12 -6.73 12.49
N CYS A 15 -7.07 -6.37 11.21
CA CYS A 15 -8.00 -5.40 10.63
C CYS A 15 -9.09 -6.03 9.76
N ALA A 16 -8.87 -7.23 9.23
CA ALA A 16 -9.79 -7.93 8.35
C ALA A 16 -9.75 -9.46 8.58
N PRO A 17 -10.00 -9.94 9.82
CA PRO A 17 -9.84 -11.35 10.19
C PRO A 17 -10.77 -12.31 9.44
N SER A 18 -11.86 -11.82 8.85
CA SER A 18 -12.81 -12.60 8.05
C SER A 18 -12.45 -12.71 6.56
N VAL A 19 -11.39 -12.03 6.11
CA VAL A 19 -10.95 -12.01 4.70
C VAL A 19 -9.69 -12.86 4.56
N ALA A 20 -9.65 -13.70 3.52
CA ALA A 20 -8.46 -14.49 3.21
C ALA A 20 -7.24 -13.58 3.00
N ILE A 21 -6.10 -13.93 3.62
CA ILE A 21 -4.87 -13.14 3.56
C ILE A 21 -4.38 -13.02 2.12
N GLU A 22 -4.55 -14.07 1.32
CA GLU A 22 -4.19 -14.12 -0.10
C GLU A 22 -4.95 -13.08 -0.92
N THR A 23 -6.24 -12.88 -0.62
CA THR A 23 -7.06 -11.85 -1.27
C THR A 23 -6.54 -10.45 -0.92
N LEU A 24 -6.26 -10.18 0.35
CA LEU A 24 -5.72 -8.87 0.78
C LEU A 24 -4.33 -8.62 0.17
N ALA A 25 -3.47 -9.64 0.13
CA ALA A 25 -2.14 -9.55 -0.48
C ALA A 25 -2.23 -9.31 -2.00
N ALA A 26 -3.21 -9.91 -2.69
CA ALA A 26 -3.44 -9.67 -4.11
C ALA A 26 -3.87 -8.22 -4.39
N VAL A 27 -4.77 -7.66 -3.55
CA VAL A 27 -5.17 -6.25 -3.63
C VAL A 27 -3.95 -5.34 -3.40
N MET A 28 -3.20 -5.54 -2.31
CA MET A 28 -2.03 -4.70 -2.00
C MET A 28 -0.95 -4.74 -3.09
N ARG A 29 -0.71 -5.92 -3.69
CA ARG A 29 0.21 -6.07 -4.81
C ARG A 29 -0.26 -5.27 -6.03
N THR A 30 -1.55 -5.33 -6.33
CA THR A 30 -2.14 -4.70 -7.52
C THR A 30 -2.21 -3.18 -7.39
N GLU A 31 -2.64 -2.69 -6.23
CA GLU A 31 -2.89 -1.27 -6.02
C GLU A 31 -1.63 -0.45 -5.74
N SER A 32 -0.66 -1.02 -5.00
CA SER A 32 0.53 -0.27 -4.55
C SER A 32 1.85 -1.02 -4.66
N GLY A 33 1.84 -2.29 -5.04
CA GLY A 33 3.04 -3.13 -5.06
C GLY A 33 3.69 -3.25 -3.68
N PHE A 34 2.88 -3.25 -2.61
CA PHE A 34 3.32 -3.24 -1.20
C PHE A 34 4.13 -2.00 -0.78
N LYS A 35 4.08 -0.91 -1.54
CA LYS A 35 4.69 0.37 -1.16
C LYS A 35 3.69 1.17 -0.32
N PRO A 36 3.90 1.35 0.99
CA PRO A 36 2.88 1.92 1.88
C PRO A 36 2.60 3.41 1.66
N PHE A 37 3.47 4.09 0.90
CA PHE A 37 3.33 5.52 0.59
C PHE A 37 3.06 5.77 -0.90
N ALA A 38 2.80 4.75 -1.71
CA ALA A 38 2.45 4.95 -3.12
C ALA A 38 1.16 5.79 -3.23
N LEU A 39 1.19 6.81 -4.09
CA LEU A 39 0.06 7.70 -4.35
C LEU A 39 -0.30 7.67 -5.83
N GLY A 40 -1.59 7.53 -6.13
CA GLY A 40 -2.14 7.76 -7.46
C GLY A 40 -2.84 9.11 -7.50
N VAL A 41 -2.18 10.14 -8.06
CA VAL A 41 -2.77 11.48 -8.20
C VAL A 41 -3.74 11.48 -9.37
N ASN A 42 -5.02 11.78 -9.09
CA ASN A 42 -6.07 11.82 -10.10
C ASN A 42 -6.12 13.20 -10.80
N GLY A 43 -6.50 13.21 -12.08
CA GLY A 43 -6.75 14.43 -12.85
C GLY A 43 -5.67 14.75 -13.90
N PRO A 44 -5.85 15.84 -14.67
CA PRO A 44 -4.90 16.26 -15.70
C PRO A 44 -3.51 16.54 -15.12
N GLY A 45 -2.48 15.88 -15.65
CA GLY A 45 -1.11 15.97 -15.12
C GLY A 45 -0.86 15.13 -13.87
N GLY A 46 -1.84 14.35 -13.41
CA GLY A 46 -1.67 13.37 -12.35
C GLY A 46 -0.86 12.13 -12.78
N GLY A 47 -0.60 11.24 -11.84
CA GLY A 47 0.21 10.05 -12.07
C GLY A 47 0.62 9.34 -10.78
N ALA A 48 1.38 8.27 -10.94
CA ALA A 48 1.91 7.51 -9.82
C ALA A 48 3.14 8.21 -9.22
N ILE A 49 3.13 8.41 -7.91
CA ILE A 49 4.25 8.96 -7.13
C ILE A 49 4.63 7.94 -6.05
N PHE A 50 5.93 7.74 -5.84
CA PHE A 50 6.46 6.74 -4.92
C PHE A 50 7.42 7.33 -3.88
N PRO A 51 6.93 8.11 -2.91
CA PRO A 51 7.71 8.55 -1.77
C PRO A 51 8.27 7.35 -0.98
N GLU A 52 9.47 7.53 -0.42
CA GLU A 52 10.09 6.50 0.41
C GLU A 52 9.69 6.59 1.88
N THR A 53 9.31 7.78 2.34
CA THR A 53 8.96 8.09 3.73
C THR A 53 7.60 8.76 3.82
N ARG A 54 7.01 8.72 5.02
CA ARG A 54 5.75 9.40 5.30
C ARG A 54 5.89 10.90 5.16
N GLU A 55 7.01 11.46 5.62
CA GLU A 55 7.31 12.89 5.60
C GLU A 55 7.38 13.39 4.15
N ALA A 56 8.05 12.65 3.27
CA ALA A 56 8.11 12.96 1.85
C ALA A 56 6.72 12.88 1.19
N ALA A 57 5.88 11.91 1.56
CA ALA A 57 4.53 11.79 1.03
C ALA A 57 3.61 12.95 1.45
N VAL A 58 3.77 13.47 2.68
CA VAL A 58 2.98 14.59 3.20
C VAL A 58 3.41 15.95 2.63
N ALA A 59 4.64 16.05 2.11
CA ALA A 59 5.18 17.29 1.55
C ALA A 59 4.89 17.50 0.05
N LEU A 60 4.15 16.60 -0.60
CA LEU A 60 3.70 16.70 -1.99
C LEU A 60 2.48 17.62 -2.13
#